data_AF-A0AA90NG98-F1
#
_entry.id   AF-A0AA90NG98-F1
#
_cell.length_a   1.000
_cell.length_b   1.000
_cell.length_c   1.000
_cell.angle_alpha   90.00
_cell.angle_beta   90.00
_cell.angle_gamma   90.00
#
_symmetry.space_group_name_H-M   'P 1'
#
loop_
_entity.id
_entity.type
_entity.pdbx_description
1 polymer ?
#
loop_
_entity_poly.entity_id
_entity_poly.type
_entity_poly.pdbx_seq_one_letter_code
_entity_poly.pdbx_strand_id
1 'polypeptide(L)' 'MTDEIPDDGQAYITTDAQQLIKAIRNAAVLIVVGLVALGLMIWQPWASPKIEHVERGGIAYTCVTYKSTVDCE' A
#
# COMPACT_ATOMS: atom_id res chain seq x y z
N MET A 1 -62.86 -1.36 -2.60
CA MET A 1 -61.51 -1.93 -2.60
C MET A 1 -60.67 -1.02 -3.48
N THR A 2 -59.85 -0.17 -2.88
CA THR A 2 -58.88 0.66 -3.58
C THR A 2 -57.57 -0.10 -3.53
N ASP A 3 -57.12 -0.60 -4.67
CA ASP A 3 -55.83 -1.27 -4.80
C ASP A 3 -54.71 -0.26 -4.52
N GLU A 4 -53.94 -0.50 -3.46
CA GLU A 4 -52.72 0.24 -3.18
C GLU A 4 -51.67 -0.11 -4.24
N ILE A 5 -51.19 0.92 -4.95
CA ILE A 5 -50.09 0.78 -5.91
C ILE A 5 -48.83 0.44 -5.10
N PRO A 6 -48.13 -0.67 -5.38
CA PRO A 6 -46.95 -1.07 -4.61
C PRO A 6 -45.81 -0.06 -4.79
N ASP A 7 -45.22 0.39 -3.68
CA ASP A 7 -44.05 1.29 -3.61
C ASP A 7 -42.74 0.52 -3.87
N ASP A 8 -42.66 -0.14 -5.01
CA ASP A 8 -41.51 -0.94 -5.42
C ASP A 8 -40.34 -0.08 -5.92
N GLY A 9 -40.64 1.10 -6.47
CA GLY A 9 -39.66 2.06 -6.99
C GLY A 9 -38.60 2.52 -5.96
N GLN A 10 -38.96 2.70 -4.69
CA GLN A 10 -38.00 3.08 -3.64
C GLN A 10 -37.03 1.94 -3.27
N ALA A 11 -37.48 0.69 -3.35
CA ALA A 11 -36.64 -0.47 -3.07
C ALA A 11 -35.54 -0.63 -4.14
N TYR A 12 -35.83 -0.34 -5.41
CA TYR A 12 -34.83 -0.38 -6.47
C TYR A 12 -33.76 0.71 -6.31
N ILE A 13 -34.16 1.96 -6.02
CA ILE A 13 -33.22 3.08 -5.84
C ILE A 13 -32.26 2.84 -4.67
N THR A 14 -32.77 2.31 -3.56
CA THR A 14 -31.95 2.01 -2.38
C THR A 14 -31.00 0.85 -2.61
N THR A 15 -31.39 -0.15 -3.41
CA THR A 15 -30.54 -1.29 -3.75
C THR A 15 -29.36 -0.89 -4.64
N ASP A 16 -29.60 -0.06 -5.66
CA ASP A 16 -28.53 0.44 -6.54
C ASP A 16 -27.52 1.31 -5.78
N ALA A 17 -28.01 2.17 -4.88
CA ALA A 17 -27.18 2.98 -4.02
C ALA A 17 -26.30 2.11 -3.08
N GLN A 18 -26.86 1.04 -2.52
CA GLN A 18 -26.11 0.11 -1.67
C GLN A 18 -25.01 -0.64 -2.45
N GLN A 19 -25.30 -1.05 -3.68
CA GLN A 19 -24.30 -1.69 -4.54
C GLN A 19 -23.15 -0.74 -4.89
N LEU A 20 -23.47 0.52 -5.20
CA LEU A 20 -22.47 1.55 -5.46
C LEU A 20 -21.59 1.79 -4.23
N ILE A 21 -22.18 1.93 -3.04
CA ILE A 21 -21.43 2.11 -1.78
C ILE A 21 -20.50 0.92 -1.52
N LYS A 22 -20.97 -0.32 -1.76
CA LYS A 22 -20.15 -1.52 -1.61
C LYS A 22 -18.98 -1.55 -2.58
N ALA A 23 -19.21 -1.16 -3.84
CA ALA A 23 -18.16 -1.06 -4.85
C ALA A 23 -17.11 0.00 -4.49
N ILE A 24 -17.55 1.19 -4.07
CA ILE A 24 -16.67 2.28 -3.62
C ILE A 24 -15.83 1.83 -2.42
N ARG A 25 -16.45 1.18 -1.44
CA ARG A 25 -15.73 0.69 -0.25
C ARG A 25 -14.66 -0.33 -0.63
N ASN A 26 -14.96 -1.26 -1.52
CA ASN A 26 -13.99 -2.24 -2.00
C ASN A 26 -12.84 -1.59 -2.76
N ALA A 27 -13.15 -0.64 -3.67
CA ALA A 27 -12.14 0.11 -4.41
C ALA A 27 -11.23 0.92 -3.48
N ALA A 28 -11.81 1.61 -2.49
CA ALA A 28 -11.06 2.37 -1.50
C ALA A 28 -10.09 1.48 -0.70
N VAL A 29 -10.53 0.29 -0.27
CA VAL A 29 -9.67 -0.67 0.43
C VAL A 29 -8.50 -1.11 -0.46
N LEU A 30 -8.75 -1.44 -1.72
CA LEU A 30 -7.68 -1.84 -2.66
C LEU A 30 -6.66 -0.73 -2.88
N ILE A 31 -7.12 0.52 -3.03
CA ILE A 31 -6.22 1.68 -3.20
C ILE A 31 -5.35 1.87 -1.96
N VAL A 32 -5.93 1.83 -0.76
CA VAL A 32 -5.16 2.01 0.48
C VAL A 32 -4.12 0.90 0.64
N VAL A 33 -4.50 -0.36 0.42
CA VAL A 33 -3.55 -1.48 0.48
C VAL A 33 -2.42 -1.32 -0.55
N GLY A 34 -2.74 -0.89 -1.78
CA GLY A 34 -1.75 -0.63 -2.83
C GLY A 34 -0.77 0.48 -2.45
N LEU A 35 -1.25 1.59 -1.91
CA LEU A 35 -0.42 2.71 -1.48
C LEU A 35 0.49 2.34 -0.31
N VAL A 36 -0.02 1.58 0.68
CA VAL A 36 0.78 1.10 1.80
C VAL A 36 1.87 0.14 1.33
N ALA A 37 1.55 -0.80 0.43
CA ALA A 37 2.52 -1.72 -0.13
C ALA A 37 3.64 -1.00 -0.89
N LEU A 38 3.29 -0.01 -1.73
CA LEU A 38 4.25 0.86 -2.42
C LEU A 38 5.13 1.63 -1.42
N GLY A 39 4.53 2.22 -0.38
CA GLY A 39 5.26 2.93 0.66
C GLY A 39 6.30 2.04 1.36
N LEU A 40 5.92 0.81 1.71
CA LEU A 40 6.83 -0.17 2.30
C LEU A 40 7.96 -0.57 1.35
N MET A 41 7.67 -0.78 0.07
CA MET A 41 8.68 -1.10 -0.93
C MET A 41 9.70 0.01 -1.16
N ILE A 42 9.32 1.28 -0.97
CA ILE A 42 10.22 2.43 -1.10
C ILE A 42 11.03 2.61 0.19
N TRP A 43 10.34 2.67 1.34
CA TRP A 43 10.97 2.96 2.63
C TRP A 43 11.83 1.79 3.15
N GLN A 44 11.50 0.54 2.78
CA GLN A 44 12.21 -0.70 3.12
C GLN A 44 12.86 -0.67 4.52
N PRO A 45 12.08 -0.57 5.61
CA PRO A 45 12.61 -0.52 6.97
C PRO A 45 13.42 -1.75 7.36
N TRP A 46 13.25 -2.86 6.64
CA TRP A 46 14.01 -4.10 6.81
C TRP A 46 15.35 -4.10 6.08
N ALA A 47 15.60 -3.16 5.17
CA ALA A 47 16.88 -3.00 4.49
C ALA A 47 17.80 -2.13 5.37
N SER A 48 18.29 -2.70 6.48
CA SER A 48 19.29 -2.03 7.31
C SER A 48 20.64 -1.96 6.57
N PRO A 49 21.35 -0.81 6.63
CA PRO A 49 22.71 -0.73 6.09
C PRO A 49 23.60 -1.72 6.84
N LYS A 50 24.28 -2.59 6.09
CA LYS A 50 25.34 -3.42 6.68
C LYS A 50 26.62 -2.60 6.61
N ILE A 51 27.18 -2.31 7.79
CA ILE A 51 28.55 -1.77 7.87
C ILE A 51 29.46 -2.98 7.79
N GLU A 52 30.11 -3.16 6.65
CA GLU A 52 31.15 -4.18 6.50
C GLU A 52 32.51 -3.47 6.56
N HIS A 53 33.34 -3.86 7.53
CA HIS A 53 34.73 -3.41 7.59
C HIS A 53 35.52 -4.17 6.53
N VAL A 54 35.95 -3.45 5.49
CA VAL A 54 36.75 -4.00 4.40
C VAL A 54 38.19 -3.53 4.59
N GLU A 55 39.08 -4.43 4.98
CA GLU A 55 40.52 -4.13 5.01
C GLU A 55 41.11 -4.28 3.61
N ARG A 56 41.57 -3.17 3.02
CA ARG A 56 42.32 -3.17 1.76
C ARG A 56 43.70 -2.55 2.00
N GLY A 57 44.73 -3.39 2.06
CA GLY A 57 46.12 -2.94 2.10
C GLY A 57 46.61 -2.39 3.45
N GLY A 58 46.04 -2.84 4.58
CA GLY A 58 46.54 -2.49 5.93
C GLY A 58 45.98 -1.19 6.51
N ILE A 59 44.97 -0.59 5.89
CA ILE A 59 44.23 0.58 6.39
C ILE A 59 42.76 0.17 6.53
N ALA A 60 42.16 0.43 7.70
CA ALA A 60 40.76 0.11 7.98
C ALA A 60 39.84 1.19 7.39
N TYR A 61 39.06 0.83 6.38
CA TYR A 61 38.01 1.68 5.83
C TYR A 61 36.65 1.28 6.40
N THR A 62 35.82 2.26 6.73
CA THR A 62 34.44 2.02 7.16
C THR A 62 33.53 2.28 5.98
N CYS A 63 33.12 1.23 5.27
CA CYS A 63 32.23 1.37 4.12
C CYS A 63 30.79 1.12 4.57
N VAL A 64 29.89 2.04 4.20
CA VAL A 64 28.46 1.86 4.44
C VAL A 64 27.88 1.22 3.19
N THR A 65 27.46 -0.05 3.27
CA THR A 65 26.78 -0.69 2.15
C THR A 65 25.27 -0.52 2.28
N TYR A 66 24.68 0.21 1.33
CA TYR A 66 23.24 0.28 1.18
C TYR A 66 22.83 -0.46 -0.10
N LYS A 67 22.27 -1.66 0.09
CA LYS A 67 21.72 -2.57 -0.93
C LYS A 67 22.71 -3.10 -1.99
N SER A 68 23.47 -2.24 -2.68
CA SER A 68 24.41 -2.62 -3.75
C SER A 68 25.42 -1.52 -4.12
N THR A 69 25.30 -0.32 -3.55
CA THR A 69 26.30 0.75 -3.69
C THR A 69 27.23 0.69 -2.49
N VAL A 70 28.52 0.62 -2.80
CA VAL A 70 29.61 0.72 -1.83
C VAL A 70 30.07 2.18 -1.88
N ASP A 71 29.67 2.98 -0.89
CA ASP A 71 30.30 4.27 -0.63
C ASP A 71 31.38 4.04 0.42
N CYS A 72 32.63 4.22 0.01
CA CYS A 72 33.78 4.24 0.89
C CYS A 72 34.39 5.65 0.80
N GLU A 73 34.47 6.34 1.94
CA GLU A 73 35.23 7.58 2.09
C GLU A 73 36.70 7.28 2.40
#